data_AF-A0A2U1Q4G9-F1
#
_entry.id   AF-A0A2U1Q4G9-F1
#
_cell.length_a   1.000
_cell.length_b   1.000
_cell.length_c   1.000
_cell.angle_alpha   90.00
_cell.angle_beta   90.00
_cell.angle_gamma   90.00
#
_symmetry.space_group_name_H-M   'P 1'
#
loop_
_entity.id
_entity.type
_entity.pdbx_description
1 polymer ?
#
loop_
_entity_poly.entity_id
_entity_poly.type
_entity_poly.pdbx_seq_one_letter_code
_entity_poly.pdbx_strand_id
1 'polypeptide(L)'
;MVVEIPYRESSNLVQSYLFYPRTFANPDCLVCDRNPTAQVSLGLQSAQLTDIVPMSPYFPPGLIFQWVWRKELRYGPETEELISLVSLLSNLYLSNVEDRWECIIDASRCFYVKGMRSFISSMSQSVSSSATRWNKVVPLKININTWHVLNGRMATRANLDRRGVDLDSARCPICDDAIETEEHLFVDCKITRHAWINDLKW
;
A
#
# COMPACT_ATOMS: atom_id res chain seq x y z
N MET A 1 -0.37 3.54 -17.40
CA MET A 1 -0.90 4.74 -16.69
C MET A 1 -0.35 4.73 -15.27
N VAL A 2 0.60 5.61 -14.95
CA VAL A 2 1.07 5.83 -13.57
C VAL A 2 0.23 6.96 -12.99
N VAL A 3 -0.59 6.65 -11.99
CA VAL A 3 -1.34 7.67 -11.24
C VAL A 3 -0.45 8.08 -10.07
N GLU A 4 0.30 9.17 -10.21
CA GLU A 4 0.91 9.84 -9.07
C GLU A 4 -0.12 10.78 -8.45
N ILE A 5 -0.56 10.46 -7.24
CA ILE A 5 -1.39 11.32 -6.41
C ILE A 5 -0.44 12.21 -5.60
N PRO A 6 -0.54 13.55 -5.65
CA PRO A 6 0.26 14.42 -4.80
C PRO A 6 -0.22 14.30 -3.34
N TYR A 7 0.67 13.83 -2.47
CA TYR A 7 0.45 13.80 -1.02
C TYR A 7 0.71 15.19 -0.42
N ARG A 8 -0.24 15.67 0.38
CA ARG A 8 -0.14 16.91 1.15
C ARG A 8 0.67 16.63 2.42
N GLU A 9 1.80 17.31 2.58
CA GLU A 9 2.66 17.22 3.76
C GLU A 9 1.90 17.47 5.06
N SER A 10 1.92 16.47 5.94
CA SER A 10 2.09 16.70 7.37
C SER A 10 2.84 15.51 7.97
N SER A 11 3.97 15.84 8.61
CA SER A 11 4.83 14.98 9.44
C SER A 11 5.43 13.72 8.80
N ASN A 12 6.74 13.84 8.53
CA ASN A 12 7.75 12.80 8.32
C ASN A 12 7.34 11.38 8.75
N LEU A 13 7.17 10.48 7.77
CA LEU A 13 7.64 9.08 7.72
C LEU A 13 7.17 8.50 6.37
N VAL A 14 8.09 8.27 5.44
CA VAL A 14 7.78 7.67 4.13
C VAL A 14 7.56 6.17 4.35
N GLN A 15 6.31 5.75 4.48
CA GLN A 15 5.91 4.34 4.55
C GLN A 15 5.23 3.96 3.22
N SER A 16 5.98 3.27 2.36
CA SER A 16 5.45 2.74 1.10
C SER A 16 4.58 1.52 1.38
N TYR A 17 3.26 1.69 1.35
CA TYR A 17 2.33 0.55 1.37
C TYR A 17 2.14 -0.01 -0.04
N LEU A 18 2.32 -1.32 -0.19
CA LEU A 18 1.89 -2.06 -1.36
C LEU A 18 0.36 -2.08 -1.38
N PHE A 19 -0.25 -1.31 -2.28
CA PHE A 19 -1.69 -1.35 -2.52
C PHE A 19 -2.06 -2.70 -3.13
N TYR A 20 -2.71 -3.57 -2.36
CA TYR A 20 -3.50 -4.68 -2.90
C TYR A 20 -4.86 -4.12 -3.30
N PRO A 21 -5.28 -4.17 -4.58
CA PRO A 21 -6.62 -3.77 -4.95
C PRO A 21 -7.62 -4.80 -4.41
N ARG A 22 -8.19 -4.52 -3.23
CA ARG A 22 -9.47 -5.09 -2.83
C ARG A 22 -10.51 -4.43 -3.71
N THR A 23 -11.02 -5.15 -4.70
CA THR A 23 -12.29 -4.85 -5.36
C THR A 23 -13.42 -5.07 -4.36
N PHE A 24 -13.55 -4.17 -3.39
CA PHE A 24 -14.80 -4.03 -2.66
C PHE A 24 -15.70 -3.16 -3.53
N ALA A 25 -16.56 -3.80 -4.30
CA ALA A 25 -17.77 -3.16 -4.77
C ALA A 25 -18.52 -2.70 -3.51
N ASN A 26 -18.54 -1.38 -3.27
CA ASN A 26 -19.35 -0.79 -2.22
C ASN A 26 -20.80 -0.77 -2.74
N PRO A 27 -21.72 -1.57 -2.18
CA PRO A 27 -23.12 -1.58 -2.61
C PRO A 27 -23.86 -0.27 -2.30
N ASP A 28 -23.28 0.61 -1.47
CA ASP A 28 -23.84 1.92 -1.13
C ASP A 28 -23.35 3.06 -2.03
N CYS A 29 -22.69 2.76 -3.16
CA CYS A 29 -22.33 3.78 -4.14
C CYS A 29 -23.58 4.22 -4.92
N LEU A 30 -24.39 5.09 -4.30
CA LEU A 30 -25.70 5.55 -4.78
C LEU A 30 -25.63 6.57 -5.94
N VAL A 31 -24.46 6.79 -6.54
CA VAL A 31 -24.20 7.98 -7.34
C VAL A 31 -24.58 7.81 -8.83
N CYS A 32 -24.51 6.60 -9.40
CA CYS A 32 -24.89 6.38 -10.81
C CYS A 32 -25.39 4.94 -11.10
N ASP A 33 -26.34 4.77 -12.02
CA ASP A 33 -26.77 3.45 -12.58
C ASP A 33 -25.86 2.99 -13.71
N ARG A 34 -25.01 3.89 -14.22
CA ARG A 34 -24.19 3.72 -15.41
C ARG A 34 -22.88 4.46 -15.20
N ASN A 35 -21.77 3.86 -15.64
CA ASN A 35 -20.48 4.55 -15.66
C ASN A 35 -20.60 5.84 -16.48
N PRO A 36 -20.04 6.99 -16.01
CA PRO A 36 -19.99 8.21 -16.80
C PRO A 36 -19.26 7.93 -18.12
N THR A 37 -19.88 8.27 -19.24
CA THR A 37 -19.25 8.13 -20.55
C THR A 37 -18.44 9.39 -20.85
N ALA A 38 -17.12 9.24 -20.91
CA ALA A 38 -16.23 10.29 -21.37
C ALA A 38 -16.12 10.22 -22.90
N GLN A 39 -16.36 11.33 -23.59
CA GLN A 39 -16.13 11.44 -25.03
C GLN A 39 -14.94 12.37 -25.30
N VAL A 40 -14.06 11.93 -26.21
CA VAL A 40 -12.99 12.77 -26.76
C VAL A 40 -13.58 13.59 -27.89
N SER A 41 -13.56 14.92 -27.78
CA SER A 41 -14.03 15.79 -28.86
C SER A 41 -12.98 15.83 -29.98
N LEU A 42 -13.02 14.83 -30.88
CA LEU A 42 -12.37 14.94 -32.18
C LEU A 42 -13.28 15.80 -33.06
N GLY A 43 -12.84 17.02 -33.35
CA GLY A 43 -13.65 17.99 -34.08
C GLY A 43 -14.15 17.43 -35.41
N LEU A 44 -15.48 17.35 -35.54
CA LEU A 44 -16.22 17.36 -36.81
C LEU A 44 -17.64 17.88 -36.53
N GLN A 45 -18.03 18.89 -37.29
CA GLN A 45 -19.28 19.64 -37.17
C GLN A 45 -20.52 18.79 -37.50
N SER A 46 -21.54 18.80 -36.64
CA SER A 46 -22.97 18.98 -37.01
C SER A 46 -23.88 18.92 -35.77
N ALA A 47 -24.56 20.05 -35.48
CA ALA A 47 -25.97 20.25 -35.08
C ALA A 47 -26.68 19.17 -34.19
N GLN A 48 -27.40 19.40 -33.08
CA GLN A 48 -28.10 20.56 -32.49
C GLN A 48 -28.38 20.40 -30.96
N LEU A 49 -28.59 21.56 -30.31
CA LEU A 49 -29.43 21.92 -29.14
C LEU A 49 -29.53 20.95 -27.93
N THR A 50 -28.89 21.27 -26.81
CA THR A 50 -29.40 22.05 -25.63
C THR A 50 -30.53 21.37 -24.86
N ASP A 51 -30.27 21.01 -23.60
CA ASP A 51 -31.15 21.36 -22.48
C ASP A 51 -30.36 21.48 -21.16
N ILE A 52 -30.10 22.75 -20.81
CA ILE A 52 -30.09 23.38 -19.48
C ILE A 52 -29.41 22.61 -18.33
N VAL A 53 -28.12 22.88 -18.14
CA VAL A 53 -27.56 23.31 -16.83
C VAL A 53 -26.68 24.53 -17.15
N PRO A 54 -26.68 25.62 -16.37
CA PRO A 54 -25.83 26.77 -16.65
C PRO A 54 -24.40 26.27 -16.79
N MET A 55 -23.78 26.55 -17.93
CA MET A 55 -22.36 26.31 -18.15
C MET A 55 -21.59 26.88 -16.97
N SER A 56 -21.14 25.99 -16.10
CA SER A 56 -20.20 26.32 -15.05
C SER A 56 -18.87 26.57 -15.73
N PRO A 57 -18.23 27.75 -15.58
CA PRO A 57 -17.01 28.14 -16.30
C PRO A 57 -15.76 27.32 -15.93
N TYR A 58 -15.92 26.16 -15.29
CA TYR A 58 -14.86 25.37 -14.69
C TYR A 58 -14.52 24.08 -15.45
N PHE A 59 -15.08 23.84 -16.64
CA PHE A 59 -14.70 22.65 -17.41
C PHE A 59 -13.42 22.89 -18.22
N PRO A 60 -12.33 22.17 -17.92
CA PRO A 60 -11.08 22.26 -18.65
C PRO A 60 -11.24 21.69 -20.08
N PRO A 61 -10.52 22.21 -21.08
CA PRO A 61 -10.63 21.72 -22.45
C PRO A 61 -10.11 20.29 -22.57
N GLY A 62 -10.92 19.36 -23.08
CA GLY A 62 -10.45 18.05 -23.56
C GLY A 62 -11.33 16.84 -23.23
N LEU A 63 -12.07 16.85 -22.11
CA LEU A 63 -12.98 15.76 -21.73
C LEU A 63 -14.37 16.31 -21.41
N ILE A 64 -15.37 15.88 -22.18
CA ILE A 64 -16.78 16.17 -21.89
C ILE A 64 -17.35 14.95 -21.16
N PHE A 65 -17.74 15.15 -19.91
CA PHE A 65 -18.44 14.14 -19.12
C PHE A 65 -19.95 14.36 -19.25
N GLN A 66 -20.64 13.35 -19.79
CA GLN A 66 -22.10 13.30 -19.75
C GLN A 66 -22.54 12.56 -18.48
N TRP A 67 -22.84 13.34 -17.44
CA TRP A 67 -23.31 12.81 -16.17
C TRP A 67 -24.80 12.50 -16.24
N VAL A 68 -25.18 11.24 -16.03
CA VAL A 68 -26.57 10.79 -15.94
C VAL A 68 -26.91 10.58 -14.47
N TRP A 69 -27.20 11.67 -13.77
CA TRP A 69 -27.46 11.64 -12.33
C TRP A 69 -28.80 10.96 -12.02
N ARG A 70 -28.83 10.08 -11.00
CA ARG A 70 -30.08 9.51 -10.45
C ARG A 70 -31.00 10.56 -9.82
N LYS A 71 -30.40 11.65 -9.33
CA LYS A 71 -31.03 12.72 -8.58
C LYS A 71 -30.23 14.00 -8.80
N GLU A 72 -30.90 15.14 -8.84
CA GLU A 72 -30.25 16.44 -8.90
C GLU A 72 -29.30 16.66 -7.73
N LEU A 73 -28.12 17.22 -8.04
CA LEU A 73 -27.10 17.56 -7.05
C LEU A 73 -27.64 18.62 -6.11
N ARG A 74 -27.44 18.40 -4.81
CA ARG A 74 -27.75 19.40 -3.79
C ARG A 74 -26.61 20.40 -3.72
N TYR A 75 -26.96 21.66 -3.53
CA TYR A 75 -25.99 22.69 -3.20
C TYR A 75 -25.26 22.34 -1.89
N GLY A 76 -23.97 22.65 -1.82
CA GLY A 76 -23.11 22.36 -0.67
C GLY A 76 -22.13 21.21 -0.95
N PRO A 77 -21.95 20.24 -0.03
CA PRO A 77 -20.88 19.25 -0.10
C PRO A 77 -20.81 18.45 -1.40
N GLU A 78 -21.97 18.03 -1.94
CA GLU A 78 -22.04 17.26 -3.19
C GLU A 78 -21.48 18.05 -4.39
N THR A 79 -21.68 19.38 -4.40
CA THR A 79 -21.18 20.25 -5.46
C THR A 79 -19.67 20.48 -5.31
N GLU A 80 -19.18 20.64 -4.08
CA GLU A 80 -17.75 20.79 -3.79
C GLU A 80 -16.96 19.52 -4.15
N GLU A 81 -17.49 18.34 -3.84
CA GLU A 81 -16.91 17.05 -4.23
C GLU A 81 -16.85 16.89 -5.75
N LEU A 82 -17.91 17.28 -6.46
CA LEU A 82 -17.91 17.25 -7.93
C LEU A 82 -16.87 18.21 -8.52
N ILE A 83 -16.75 19.42 -7.97
CA ILE A 83 -15.72 20.38 -8.41
C ILE A 83 -14.32 19.79 -8.17
N SER A 84 -14.09 19.19 -7.00
CA SER A 84 -12.81 18.53 -6.69
C SER A 84 -12.51 17.40 -7.67
N LEU A 85 -13.49 16.53 -7.94
CA LEU A 85 -13.36 15.44 -8.92
C LEU A 85 -13.01 15.97 -10.33
N VAL A 86 -13.75 16.97 -10.82
CA VAL A 86 -13.51 17.58 -12.14
C VAL A 86 -12.13 18.23 -12.18
N SER A 87 -11.66 18.84 -11.09
CA SER A 87 -10.31 19.40 -11.01
C SER A 87 -9.20 18.33 -11.07
N LEU A 88 -9.43 17.15 -10.48
CA LEU A 88 -8.49 16.02 -10.59
C LEU A 88 -8.44 15.46 -12.01
N LEU A 89 -9.58 15.46 -12.70
CA LEU A 89 -9.72 14.96 -14.06
C LEU A 89 -9.27 15.97 -15.12
N SER A 90 -8.97 17.22 -14.74
CA SER A 90 -8.67 18.29 -15.69
C SER A 90 -7.45 18.04 -16.57
N ASN A 91 -6.48 17.29 -16.04
CA ASN A 91 -5.23 16.96 -16.71
C ASN A 91 -5.20 15.50 -17.20
N LEU A 92 -6.36 14.82 -17.19
CA LEU A 92 -6.45 13.45 -17.66
C LEU A 92 -6.45 13.43 -19.19
N TYR A 93 -5.38 12.89 -19.76
CA TYR A 93 -5.28 12.63 -21.20
C TYR A 93 -5.53 11.14 -21.45
N LEU A 94 -6.74 10.81 -21.91
CA LEU A 94 -7.06 9.46 -22.34
C LEU A 94 -6.46 9.21 -23.73
N SER A 95 -5.77 8.09 -23.89
CA SER A 95 -5.26 7.63 -25.18
C SER A 95 -6.05 6.40 -25.62
N ASN A 96 -6.15 6.17 -26.93
CA ASN A 96 -6.73 4.93 -27.47
C ASN A 96 -5.76 3.73 -27.40
N VAL A 97 -4.67 3.85 -26.62
CA VAL A 97 -3.70 2.77 -26.40
C VAL A 97 -4.18 1.91 -25.23
N GLU A 98 -4.04 0.60 -25.36
CA GLU A 98 -4.33 -0.33 -24.26
C GLU A 98 -3.49 -0.02 -23.02
N ASP A 99 -4.12 -0.15 -21.85
CA ASP A 99 -3.44 0.03 -20.58
C ASP A 99 -2.33 -0.99 -20.38
N ARG A 100 -1.19 -0.51 -19.87
CA ARG A 100 -0.02 -1.34 -19.55
C ARG A 100 0.44 -1.10 -18.12
N TRP A 101 0.85 -2.18 -17.47
CA TRP A 101 1.55 -2.14 -16.19
C TRP A 101 2.97 -1.65 -16.41
N GLU A 102 3.33 -0.55 -15.76
CA GLU A 102 4.68 0.00 -15.79
C GLU A 102 5.36 -0.20 -14.44
N CYS A 103 6.58 -0.70 -14.46
CA CYS A 103 7.41 -0.82 -13.28
C CYS A 103 8.31 0.41 -13.18
N ILE A 104 8.15 1.22 -12.12
CA ILE A 104 8.88 2.49 -11.94
C ILE A 104 10.28 2.33 -11.33
N ILE A 105 10.78 1.10 -11.20
CA ILE A 105 12.05 0.79 -10.54
C ILE A 105 13.26 1.21 -11.38
N ASP A 106 13.15 1.13 -12.70
CA ASP A 106 14.21 1.50 -13.63
C ASP A 106 13.66 2.18 -14.89
N ALA A 107 14.57 2.70 -15.73
CA ALA A 107 14.22 3.41 -16.95
C ALA A 107 13.55 2.53 -18.01
N SER A 108 13.59 1.21 -17.89
CA SER A 108 12.96 0.30 -18.85
C SER A 108 11.43 0.31 -18.76
N ARG A 109 10.88 0.80 -17.64
CA ARG A 109 9.44 0.76 -17.31
C ARG A 109 8.83 -0.65 -17.30
N CYS A 110 9.67 -1.69 -17.36
CA CYS A 110 9.28 -3.09 -17.40
C CYS A 110 9.67 -3.80 -16.11
N PHE A 111 8.90 -4.81 -15.72
CA PHE A 111 9.25 -5.63 -14.56
C PHE A 111 10.33 -6.65 -14.95
N TYR A 112 11.49 -6.53 -14.31
CA TYR A 112 12.54 -7.54 -14.37
C TYR A 112 12.94 -7.98 -12.97
N VAL A 113 13.04 -9.29 -12.77
CA VAL A 113 13.50 -9.89 -11.50
C VAL A 113 14.87 -9.35 -11.10
N LYS A 114 15.78 -9.17 -12.07
CA LYS A 114 17.11 -8.57 -11.85
C LYS A 114 17.01 -7.14 -11.31
N GLY A 115 16.18 -6.29 -11.92
CA GLY A 115 15.97 -4.90 -11.51
C GLY A 115 15.38 -4.82 -10.10
N MET A 116 14.30 -5.58 -9.86
CA MET A 116 13.66 -5.68 -8.55
C MET A 116 14.64 -6.18 -7.47
N ARG A 117 15.42 -7.22 -7.75
CA ARG A 117 16.41 -7.76 -6.79
C ARG A 117 17.47 -6.73 -6.43
N SER A 118 18.01 -6.01 -7.41
CA SER A 118 19.00 -4.95 -7.16
C SER A 118 18.41 -3.81 -6.34
N PHE A 119 17.18 -3.40 -6.64
CA PHE A 119 16.45 -2.36 -5.91
C PHE A 119 16.20 -2.75 -4.45
N ILE A 120 15.68 -3.95 -4.20
CA ILE A 120 15.50 -4.47 -2.82
C ILE A 120 16.85 -4.53 -2.10
N SER A 121 17.90 -4.98 -2.79
CA SER A 121 19.24 -5.09 -2.21
C SER A 121 19.88 -3.74 -1.89
N SER A 122 19.54 -2.67 -2.61
CA SER A 122 20.02 -1.31 -2.29
C SER A 122 19.24 -0.68 -1.14
N MET A 123 17.98 -1.09 -0.93
CA MET A 123 17.16 -0.64 0.19
C MET A 123 17.47 -1.37 1.50
N SER A 124 17.92 -2.61 1.44
CA SER A 124 18.28 -3.36 2.63
C SER A 124 19.49 -2.70 3.30
N GLN A 125 19.25 -1.96 4.39
CA GLN A 125 20.29 -1.39 5.24
C GLN A 125 21.27 -2.50 5.64
N SER A 126 22.56 -2.16 5.65
CA SER A 126 23.67 -3.07 5.97
C SER A 126 23.47 -3.68 7.35
N VAL A 127 22.89 -4.88 7.41
CA VAL A 127 23.04 -5.75 8.56
C VAL A 127 24.53 -6.05 8.67
N SER A 128 25.09 -5.86 9.87
CA SER A 128 26.52 -6.04 10.15
C SER A 128 27.10 -7.21 9.35
N SER A 129 28.14 -6.95 8.57
CA SER A 129 28.76 -7.90 7.62
C SER A 129 29.48 -9.08 8.27
N SER A 130 29.12 -9.42 9.51
CA SER A 130 29.65 -10.56 10.23
C SER A 130 29.18 -11.82 9.53
N ALA A 131 30.13 -12.57 8.97
CA ALA A 131 29.84 -13.86 8.37
C ALA A 131 29.11 -14.75 9.38
N THR A 132 27.98 -15.32 8.97
CA THR A 132 27.24 -16.27 9.81
C THR A 132 28.07 -17.53 10.01
N ARG A 133 28.43 -17.82 11.26
CA ARG A 133 29.15 -19.05 11.62
C ARG A 133 28.16 -20.17 11.93
N TRP A 134 28.06 -21.15 11.04
CA TRP A 134 27.22 -22.33 11.22
C TRP A 134 27.86 -23.32 12.20
N ASN A 135 27.11 -23.79 13.20
CA ASN A 135 27.55 -24.83 14.11
C ASN A 135 27.22 -26.21 13.52
N LYS A 136 28.26 -27.01 13.20
CA LYS A 136 28.09 -28.33 12.58
C LYS A 136 27.53 -29.40 13.53
N VAL A 137 27.52 -29.14 14.84
CA VAL A 137 27.06 -30.09 15.86
C VAL A 137 25.54 -30.08 16.00
N VAL A 138 24.89 -28.95 15.70
CA VAL A 138 23.44 -28.80 15.86
C VAL A 138 22.72 -29.04 14.53
N PRO A 139 21.47 -29.53 14.56
CA PRO A 139 20.65 -29.64 13.36
C PRO A 139 20.53 -28.30 12.62
N LEU A 140 20.42 -28.35 11.29
CA LEU A 140 20.33 -27.15 10.44
C LEU A 140 19.20 -26.20 10.87
N LYS A 141 18.05 -26.74 11.30
CA LYS A 141 16.91 -25.97 11.81
C LYS A 141 17.29 -25.08 13.01
N ILE A 142 18.11 -25.60 13.92
CA ILE A 142 18.59 -24.85 15.09
C ILE A 142 19.49 -23.71 14.62
N ASN A 143 20.44 -23.98 13.73
CA ASN A 143 21.29 -22.91 13.20
C ASN A 143 20.49 -21.81 12.49
N ILE A 144 19.50 -22.18 11.66
CA ILE A 144 18.65 -21.21 10.96
C ILE A 144 17.88 -20.37 11.98
N ASN A 145 17.30 -20.99 13.01
CA ASN A 145 16.60 -20.28 14.07
C ASN A 145 17.52 -19.31 14.84
N THR A 146 18.72 -19.76 15.22
CA THR A 146 19.74 -18.89 15.84
C THR A 146 20.10 -17.73 14.93
N TRP A 147 20.25 -17.96 13.62
CA TRP A 147 20.49 -16.89 12.67
C TRP A 147 19.32 -15.89 12.61
N HIS A 148 18.07 -16.36 12.62
CA HIS A 148 16.91 -15.47 12.70
C HIS A 148 16.94 -14.60 13.95
N VAL A 149 17.23 -15.18 15.11
CA VAL A 149 17.33 -14.47 16.39
C VAL A 149 18.43 -13.41 16.33
N LEU A 150 19.64 -13.77 15.92
CA LEU A 150 20.79 -12.85 15.85
C LEU A 150 20.59 -11.68 14.88
N ASN A 151 19.69 -11.83 13.90
CA ASN A 151 19.43 -10.80 12.89
C ASN A 151 18.13 -10.01 13.15
N GLY A 152 17.44 -10.20 14.29
CA GLY A 152 16.15 -9.54 14.54
C GLY A 152 15.08 -9.93 13.51
N ARG A 153 15.14 -11.18 13.04
CA ARG A 153 14.30 -11.72 11.96
C ARG A 153 13.22 -12.67 12.46
N MET A 154 13.11 -12.87 13.78
CA MET A 154 11.98 -13.61 14.35
C MET A 154 10.71 -12.76 14.27
N ALA A 155 9.56 -13.44 14.14
CA ALA A 155 8.25 -12.79 14.11
C ALA A 155 7.75 -12.47 15.53
N THR A 156 8.60 -11.87 16.35
CA THR A 156 8.22 -11.34 17.67
C THR A 156 7.32 -10.12 17.48
N ARG A 157 6.39 -9.86 18.42
CA ARG A 157 5.53 -8.67 18.33
C ARG A 157 6.32 -7.37 18.18
N ALA A 158 7.45 -7.22 18.88
CA ALA A 158 8.32 -6.05 18.70
C ALA A 158 8.85 -5.89 17.26
N ASN A 159 9.23 -6.98 16.60
CA ASN A 159 9.69 -6.94 15.21
C ASN A 159 8.57 -6.71 14.20
N LEU A 160 7.37 -7.23 14.47
CA LEU A 160 6.20 -7.02 13.64
C LEU A 160 5.74 -5.56 13.70
N ASP A 161 5.65 -4.99 14.91
CA ASP A 161 5.34 -3.58 15.14
C ASP A 161 6.34 -2.66 14.43
N ARG A 162 7.65 -2.92 14.58
CA ARG A 162 8.71 -2.20 13.87
C ARG A 162 8.60 -2.27 12.34
N ARG A 163 7.94 -3.31 11.80
CA ARG A 163 7.69 -3.48 10.36
C ARG A 163 6.36 -2.86 9.91
N GLY A 164 5.65 -2.17 10.79
CA GLY A 164 4.38 -1.51 10.52
C GLY A 164 3.20 -2.48 10.45
N VAL A 165 3.31 -3.66 11.05
CA VAL A 165 2.17 -4.56 11.25
C VAL A 165 1.38 -4.03 12.45
N ASP A 166 0.12 -3.68 12.22
CA ASP A 166 -0.79 -3.26 13.29
C ASP A 166 -1.11 -4.43 14.22
N LEU A 167 -0.89 -4.24 15.51
CA LEU A 167 -1.03 -5.24 16.56
C LEU A 167 -1.79 -4.64 17.74
N ASP A 168 -2.69 -5.42 18.33
CA ASP A 168 -3.44 -4.99 19.53
C ASP A 168 -2.52 -4.72 20.73
N SER A 169 -1.37 -5.40 20.81
CA SER A 169 -0.39 -5.26 21.89
C SER A 169 0.96 -5.83 21.50
N ALA A 170 2.04 -5.20 21.97
CA ALA A 170 3.41 -5.68 21.84
C ALA A 170 3.86 -6.62 22.99
N ARG A 171 3.00 -6.89 23.98
CA ARG A 171 3.34 -7.72 25.15
C ARG A 171 3.59 -9.17 24.77
N CYS A 172 4.36 -9.91 25.57
CA CYS A 172 4.65 -11.31 25.37
C CYS A 172 3.36 -12.14 25.42
N PRO A 173 3.03 -12.94 24.38
CA PRO A 173 1.82 -13.77 24.40
C PRO A 173 1.90 -14.94 25.39
N ILE A 174 3.10 -15.24 25.92
CA ILE A 174 3.31 -16.36 26.83
C ILE A 174 3.09 -15.92 28.28
N CYS A 175 3.85 -14.91 28.74
CA CYS A 175 3.81 -14.47 30.14
C CYS A 175 3.02 -13.19 30.37
N ASP A 176 2.73 -12.42 29.31
CA ASP A 176 2.11 -11.10 29.35
C ASP A 176 2.82 -10.08 30.26
N ASP A 177 4.06 -10.28 30.69
CA ASP A 177 4.71 -9.37 31.66
C ASP A 177 5.56 -8.27 31.02
N ALA A 178 6.09 -8.49 29.82
CA ALA A 178 7.02 -7.58 29.13
C ALA A 178 6.75 -7.55 27.62
N ILE A 179 7.42 -6.69 26.88
CA ILE A 179 7.38 -6.66 25.41
C ILE A 179 7.96 -7.97 24.87
N GLU A 180 7.33 -8.53 23.84
CA GLU A 180 7.86 -9.71 23.16
C GLU A 180 9.07 -9.34 22.29
N THR A 181 10.27 -9.49 22.84
CA THR A 181 11.54 -9.47 22.11
C THR A 181 12.12 -10.89 22.05
N GLU A 182 13.10 -11.13 21.19
CA GLU A 182 13.80 -12.42 21.12
C GLU A 182 14.49 -12.75 22.45
N GLU A 183 15.13 -11.77 23.07
CA GLU A 183 15.77 -11.89 24.39
C GLU A 183 14.74 -12.30 25.45
N HIS A 184 13.59 -11.62 25.48
CA HIS A 184 12.53 -11.98 26.40
C HIS A 184 11.98 -13.39 26.12
N LEU A 185 11.69 -13.70 24.86
CA LEU A 185 11.09 -14.98 24.47
C LEU A 185 11.97 -16.18 24.87
N PHE A 186 13.29 -16.07 24.67
CA PHE A 186 14.23 -17.18 24.89
C PHE A 186 14.92 -17.18 26.26
N VAL A 187 15.07 -16.02 26.92
CA VAL A 187 15.91 -15.88 28.13
C VAL A 187 15.10 -15.39 29.34
N ASP A 188 14.38 -14.27 29.21
CA ASP A 188 13.80 -13.56 30.37
C ASP A 188 12.37 -13.97 30.70
N CYS A 189 11.63 -14.55 29.75
CA CYS A 189 10.27 -14.99 29.96
C CYS A 189 10.26 -16.07 31.05
N LYS A 190 9.64 -15.75 32.19
CA LYS A 190 9.57 -16.64 33.37
C LYS A 190 9.02 -18.03 33.03
N ILE A 191 8.04 -18.09 32.13
CA ILE A 191 7.40 -19.34 31.71
C ILE A 191 8.33 -20.13 30.79
N THR A 192 8.91 -19.50 29.77
CA THR A 192 9.88 -20.15 28.87
C THR A 192 11.10 -20.65 29.65
N ARG A 193 11.66 -19.83 30.55
CA ARG A 193 12.77 -20.20 31.42
C ARG A 193 12.46 -21.43 32.27
N HIS A 194 11.26 -21.48 32.85
CA HIS A 194 10.83 -22.64 33.63
C HIS A 194 10.73 -23.90 32.77
N ALA A 195 10.24 -23.80 31.53
CA ALA A 195 10.22 -24.90 30.58
C ALA A 195 11.64 -25.40 30.27
N TRP A 196 12.58 -24.51 29.91
CA TRP A 196 13.98 -24.87 29.65
C TRP A 196 14.63 -25.61 30.82
N ILE A 197 14.44 -25.10 32.05
CA ILE A 197 15.02 -25.72 33.25
C ILE A 197 14.47 -27.14 33.44
N ASN A 198 13.20 -27.37 33.15
CA ASN A 198 12.60 -28.70 33.31
C ASN A 198 13.03 -29.65 32.19
N ASP A 199 13.18 -29.16 30.96
CA ASP A 199 13.64 -29.96 29.82
C ASP A 199 15.14 -30.26 29.86
N LEU A 200 15.94 -29.52 30.65
CA LEU A 200 17.38 -29.76 30.83
C LEU A 200 17.71 -30.62 32.07
N LYS A 201 16.72 -31.08 32.82
CA LYS A 201 16.87 -31.93 34.03
C LYS A 201 16.95 -33.44 33.73
N TRP A 202 17.27 -33.83 32.50
CA TRP A 202 17.59 -35.23 32.17
C TRP A 202 18.89 -35.69 32.85
#